data_AF-A0A945CF76-F1
#
_entry.id   AF-A0A945CF76-F1
#
_cell.length_a   1.000
_cell.length_b   1.000
_cell.length_c   1.000
_cell.angle_alpha   90.00
_cell.angle_beta   90.00
_cell.angle_gamma   90.00
#
_symmetry.space_group_name_H-M   'P 1'
#
loop_
_entity.id
_entity.type
_entity.pdbx_description
1 polymer ?
#
loop_
_entity_poly.entity_id
_entity_poly.type
_entity_poly.pdbx_seq_one_letter_code
_entity_poly.pdbx_strand_id
1 'polypeptide(L)'
;MRYGYFDDANREYVIERPDVPVSWTNYLGVRDLCTVISHNAGGYTFYKSAEHNRLTRFRPNGVPLDRPGHYVYLRDDENGDYWSASWQPVGKDLEQAKYEVRHGLSYSRFKCEYEGIEAEQLLFIPVDEDVELWDVVIRNRGDRERKLSLFSYLEWSFQHVEIDNQNLQMSLYASGSNYADGIVEYDFFYEPWTYHFLASSFEPDSFDCVRDTFLGPYRTEGDPIAVERGECANSTELGGNHCGSLHKRLTLKPGEEARLVFMLGVGSREETGRGIKEKYSDPGEVDRAFTGLKGFWEDKCAQLQVKTPHPGMDSMLNTWTLFQAETCVVWSRFASFVEVGGRTGLGYRDTAQDIMSVAHSNPQKTRQRIVELLHGHTSKGYGLHLFEPEVFEPQEEKLPGVKLPTVVPTPSLDEIVHGLEHVCADDALWLVASTCDWVMETGEL
;
A
#
# COMPACT_ATOMS: atom_id res chain seq x y z
N MET A 1 -4.88 25.18 -14.90
CA MET A 1 -3.48 24.71 -14.85
C MET A 1 -3.51 23.19 -14.92
N ARG A 2 -2.55 22.55 -15.60
CA ARG A 2 -2.48 21.09 -15.76
C ARG A 2 -1.21 20.59 -15.07
N TYR A 3 -1.31 19.48 -14.34
CA TYR A 3 -0.18 18.87 -13.61
C TYR A 3 0.31 17.56 -14.25
N GLY A 4 -0.43 17.01 -15.21
CA GLY A 4 -0.14 15.71 -15.81
C GLY A 4 -1.02 15.36 -17.00
N TYR A 5 -0.81 14.18 -17.60
CA TYR A 5 -1.56 13.65 -18.75
C TYR A 5 -1.76 12.14 -18.72
N PHE A 6 -2.74 11.70 -19.51
CA PHE A 6 -2.90 10.30 -19.88
C PHE A 6 -1.87 9.89 -20.95
N ASP A 7 -1.10 8.87 -20.63
CA ASP A 7 -0.24 8.12 -21.54
C ASP A 7 -0.95 6.80 -21.86
N ASP A 8 -1.88 6.83 -22.81
CA ASP A 8 -2.73 5.69 -23.16
C ASP A 8 -1.93 4.49 -23.70
N ALA A 9 -0.75 4.74 -24.29
CA ALA A 9 0.11 3.68 -24.81
C ALA A 9 0.71 2.82 -23.68
N ASN A 10 1.02 3.46 -22.54
CA ASN A 10 1.54 2.78 -21.37
C ASN A 10 0.47 2.50 -20.30
N ARG A 11 -0.77 3.00 -20.51
CA ARG A 11 -1.88 2.96 -19.53
C ARG A 11 -1.49 3.60 -18.20
N GLU A 12 -0.84 4.76 -18.29
CA GLU A 12 -0.35 5.52 -17.16
C GLU A 12 -0.94 6.93 -17.13
N TYR A 13 -1.12 7.48 -15.94
CA TYR A 13 -1.30 8.91 -15.75
C TYR A 13 0.02 9.50 -15.26
N VAL A 14 0.61 10.37 -16.07
CA VAL A 14 1.91 11.00 -15.84
C VAL A 14 1.70 12.33 -15.16
N ILE A 15 2.26 12.52 -13.98
CA ILE A 15 2.29 13.77 -13.21
C ILE A 15 3.67 14.40 -13.43
N GLU A 16 3.71 15.51 -14.14
CA GLU A 16 4.94 16.23 -14.52
C GLU A 16 5.37 17.24 -13.44
N ARG A 17 4.50 17.49 -12.46
CA ARG A 17 4.70 18.45 -11.38
C ARG A 17 4.13 17.91 -10.08
N PRO A 18 4.94 17.72 -9.03
CA PRO A 18 4.50 17.10 -7.78
C PRO A 18 3.79 18.09 -6.83
N ASP A 19 3.76 19.39 -7.15
CA ASP A 19 3.07 20.42 -6.36
C ASP A 19 1.57 20.52 -6.70
N VAL A 20 0.93 19.36 -6.87
CA VAL A 20 -0.53 19.26 -7.09
C VAL A 20 -1.29 19.83 -5.88
N PRO A 21 -2.51 20.37 -6.07
CA PRO A 21 -3.26 21.03 -5.00
C PRO A 21 -3.80 20.07 -3.93
N VAL A 22 -3.84 18.77 -4.23
CA VAL A 22 -4.28 17.70 -3.32
C VAL A 22 -3.58 16.41 -3.72
N SER A 23 -3.36 15.51 -2.76
CA SER A 23 -2.76 14.21 -2.99
C SER A 23 -3.54 13.40 -4.03
N TRP A 24 -2.95 13.22 -5.21
CA TRP A 24 -3.42 12.25 -6.19
C TRP A 24 -2.87 10.88 -5.83
N THR A 25 -3.76 9.90 -5.74
CA THR A 25 -3.45 8.56 -5.23
C THR A 25 -3.62 7.48 -6.29
N ASN A 26 -3.02 6.33 -6.02
CA ASN A 26 -3.19 5.07 -6.71
C ASN A 26 -3.35 3.93 -5.70
N TYR A 27 -3.89 2.80 -6.17
CA TYR A 27 -4.06 1.58 -5.39
C TYR A 27 -3.12 0.51 -5.92
N LEU A 28 -2.29 -0.05 -5.05
CA LEU A 28 -1.39 -1.17 -5.36
C LEU A 28 -1.98 -2.46 -4.81
N GLY A 29 -1.70 -3.58 -5.48
CA GLY A 29 -2.21 -4.89 -5.10
C GLY A 29 -3.55 -5.25 -5.75
N VAL A 30 -3.79 -6.55 -5.86
CA VAL A 30 -4.97 -7.12 -6.53
C VAL A 30 -5.59 -8.29 -5.75
N ARG A 31 -5.08 -8.59 -4.55
CA ARG A 31 -5.52 -9.71 -3.69
C ARG A 31 -5.77 -9.30 -2.24
N ASP A 32 -4.88 -9.66 -1.33
CA ASP A 32 -5.08 -9.50 0.11
C ASP A 32 -4.25 -8.34 0.66
N LEU A 33 -3.03 -8.10 0.15
CA LEU A 33 -2.25 -6.91 0.45
C LEU A 33 -2.62 -5.72 -0.48
N CYS A 34 -2.90 -4.57 0.11
CA CYS A 34 -3.20 -3.32 -0.59
C CYS A 34 -2.35 -2.17 -0.07
N THR A 35 -1.91 -1.30 -0.97
CA THR A 35 -1.35 0.02 -0.60
C THR A 35 -2.13 1.14 -1.27
N VAL A 36 -2.53 2.14 -0.48
CA VAL A 36 -3.05 3.42 -0.99
C VAL A 36 -1.89 4.41 -0.98
N ILE A 37 -1.35 4.74 -2.16
CA ILE A 37 -0.13 5.54 -2.29
C ILE A 37 -0.40 6.83 -3.08
N SER A 38 0.15 7.95 -2.64
CA SER A 38 0.09 9.22 -3.35
C SER A 38 1.26 9.41 -4.32
N HIS A 39 1.14 10.38 -5.21
CA HIS A 39 2.24 10.87 -6.03
C HIS A 39 3.44 11.44 -5.23
N ASN A 40 3.29 11.66 -3.93
CA ASN A 40 4.37 12.06 -3.03
C ASN A 40 4.93 10.88 -2.22
N ALA A 41 4.60 9.64 -2.60
CA ALA A 41 4.90 8.40 -1.87
C ALA A 41 4.37 8.36 -0.42
N GLY A 42 3.53 9.34 -0.04
CA GLY A 42 2.71 9.32 1.16
C GLY A 42 1.61 8.27 1.05
N GLY A 43 1.26 7.59 2.14
CA GLY A 43 0.24 6.54 2.09
C GLY A 43 0.41 5.45 3.12
N TYR A 44 -0.34 4.36 2.95
CA TYR A 44 -0.30 3.22 3.86
C TYR A 44 -0.65 1.89 3.18
N THR A 45 -0.23 0.81 3.83
CA THR A 45 -0.44 -0.58 3.42
C THR A 45 -1.30 -1.29 4.47
N PHE A 46 -2.20 -2.17 4.03
CA PHE A 46 -2.98 -3.05 4.89
C PHE A 46 -3.16 -4.45 4.27
N TYR A 47 -3.44 -5.45 5.11
CA TYR A 47 -3.64 -6.84 4.70
C TYR A 47 -5.05 -7.32 5.04
N LYS A 48 -5.87 -7.61 4.04
CA LYS A 48 -7.31 -8.00 4.14
C LYS A 48 -8.19 -6.90 4.73
N SER A 49 -8.00 -6.54 6.00
CA SER A 49 -8.76 -5.51 6.71
C SER A 49 -7.97 -4.22 6.86
N ALA A 50 -8.48 -3.13 6.29
CA ALA A 50 -7.89 -1.80 6.42
C ALA A 50 -8.02 -1.19 7.82
N GLU A 51 -8.96 -1.71 8.62
CA GLU A 51 -9.23 -1.28 10.00
C GLU A 51 -8.42 -2.05 11.02
N HIS A 52 -8.23 -3.37 10.81
CA HIS A 52 -7.65 -4.27 11.81
C HIS A 52 -6.24 -4.75 11.49
N ASN A 53 -5.81 -4.68 10.23
CA ASN A 53 -4.53 -5.24 9.77
C ASN A 53 -3.73 -4.22 8.95
N ARG A 54 -3.63 -2.98 9.44
CA ARG A 54 -2.80 -1.93 8.81
C ARG A 54 -1.33 -2.15 9.15
N LEU A 55 -0.48 -2.26 8.13
CA LEU A 55 0.96 -2.48 8.28
C LEU A 55 1.69 -1.17 8.56
N THR A 56 1.36 -0.11 7.83
CA THR A 56 2.05 1.18 7.89
C THR A 56 1.09 2.30 8.27
N ARG A 57 1.54 3.22 9.11
CA ARG A 57 0.70 4.29 9.67
C ARG A 57 0.29 5.30 8.60
N PHE A 58 -0.84 5.98 8.83
CA PHE A 58 -1.25 7.16 8.07
C PHE A 58 -1.81 8.24 8.98
N ARG A 59 -1.39 9.50 8.82
CA ARG A 59 -1.99 10.65 9.51
C ARG A 59 -2.91 11.40 8.53
N PRO A 60 -4.21 11.08 8.52
CA PRO A 60 -5.14 11.67 7.57
C PRO A 60 -5.39 13.14 7.89
N ASN A 61 -5.68 13.95 6.85
CA ASN A 61 -5.89 15.40 6.99
C ASN A 61 -4.75 16.11 7.78
N GLY A 62 -3.53 15.59 7.64
CA GLY A 62 -2.34 16.08 8.32
C GLY A 62 -1.84 17.41 7.76
N VAL A 63 -0.92 18.04 8.50
CA VAL A 63 -0.15 19.20 8.05
C VAL A 63 1.34 18.89 8.24
N PRO A 64 2.12 18.70 7.16
CA PRO A 64 1.70 18.62 5.77
C PRO A 64 0.79 17.40 5.48
N LEU A 65 0.12 17.41 4.33
CA LEU A 65 -0.73 16.31 3.87
C LEU A 65 0.07 15.02 3.70
N ASP A 66 -0.64 13.91 3.55
CA ASP A 66 -0.13 12.61 3.06
C ASP A 66 1.12 12.03 3.73
N ARG A 67 1.22 12.12 5.06
CA ARG A 67 2.33 11.49 5.81
C ARG A 67 1.86 10.51 6.88
N PRO A 68 2.68 9.52 7.29
CA PRO A 68 3.95 9.12 6.69
C PRO A 68 3.71 8.36 5.36
N GLY A 69 4.76 7.74 4.84
CA GLY A 69 4.73 7.08 3.53
C GLY A 69 5.91 6.13 3.33
N HIS A 70 6.15 5.78 2.08
CA HIS A 70 7.11 4.78 1.63
C HIS A 70 8.30 5.46 0.96
N TYR A 71 9.16 6.06 1.79
CA TYR A 71 10.16 7.00 1.32
C TYR A 71 11.51 6.34 1.06
N VAL A 72 12.16 6.80 0.00
CA VAL A 72 13.56 6.52 -0.30
C VAL A 72 14.31 7.84 -0.32
N TYR A 73 15.20 8.05 0.65
CA TYR A 73 16.08 9.21 0.72
C TYR A 73 17.40 8.90 0.05
N LEU A 74 17.91 9.88 -0.69
CA LEU A 74 19.27 9.92 -1.23
C LEU A 74 20.04 11.02 -0.52
N ARG A 75 21.31 10.76 -0.25
CA ARG A 75 22.25 11.73 0.31
C ARG A 75 23.54 11.68 -0.47
N ASP A 76 24.09 12.83 -0.84
CA ASP A 76 25.47 12.94 -1.30
C ASP A 76 26.40 13.00 -0.09
N ASP A 77 27.25 11.98 0.06
CA ASP A 77 28.11 11.85 1.23
C ASP A 77 29.28 12.84 1.29
N GLU A 78 29.58 13.51 0.18
CA GLU A 78 30.69 14.46 0.10
C GLU A 78 30.31 15.83 0.64
N ASN A 79 29.04 16.24 0.50
CA ASN A 79 28.55 17.54 0.96
C ASN A 79 27.43 17.46 2.01
N GLY A 80 26.85 16.27 2.23
CA GLY A 80 25.78 16.02 3.17
C GLY A 80 24.39 16.49 2.71
N ASP A 81 24.26 16.96 1.47
CA ASP A 81 22.96 17.31 0.90
C ASP A 81 22.11 16.06 0.67
N TYR A 82 20.81 16.16 0.89
CA TYR A 82 19.89 15.04 0.74
C TYR A 82 18.54 15.45 0.14
N TRP A 83 17.88 14.47 -0.48
CA TRP A 83 16.59 14.60 -1.13
C TRP A 83 15.86 13.25 -1.10
N SER A 84 14.60 13.23 -1.49
CA SER A 84 13.82 11.99 -1.64
C SER A 84 13.58 11.68 -3.13
N ALA A 85 13.38 10.39 -3.44
CA ALA A 85 13.00 9.93 -4.78
C ALA A 85 11.60 10.44 -5.18
N SER A 86 10.67 10.46 -4.22
CA SER A 86 9.46 11.28 -4.25
C SER A 86 9.79 12.73 -3.89
N TRP A 87 8.96 13.70 -4.29
CA TRP A 87 9.25 15.11 -3.99
C TRP A 87 9.16 15.42 -2.49
N GLN A 88 8.01 15.12 -1.89
CA GLN A 88 7.89 15.02 -0.43
C GLN A 88 8.54 13.70 0.03
N PRO A 89 9.05 13.62 1.28
CA PRO A 89 8.88 14.60 2.36
C PRO A 89 9.94 15.70 2.44
N VAL A 90 11.08 15.56 1.74
CA VAL A 90 12.17 16.56 1.81
C VAL A 90 11.78 17.87 1.14
N GLY A 91 11.04 17.80 0.03
CA GLY A 91 10.49 18.98 -0.64
C GLY A 91 11.55 19.86 -1.28
N LYS A 92 12.52 19.26 -2.00
CA LYS A 92 13.54 20.02 -2.74
C LYS A 92 12.91 21.04 -3.68
N ASP A 93 13.63 22.13 -3.88
CA ASP A 93 13.22 23.22 -4.76
C ASP A 93 12.99 22.70 -6.19
N LEU A 94 11.78 22.92 -6.71
CA LEU A 94 11.37 22.47 -8.04
C LEU A 94 12.04 23.25 -9.18
N GLU A 95 12.73 24.35 -8.87
CA GLU A 95 13.61 25.03 -9.83
C GLU A 95 14.94 24.28 -10.02
N GLN A 96 15.30 23.40 -9.07
CA GLN A 96 16.59 22.68 -9.05
C GLN A 96 16.41 21.18 -9.32
N ALA A 97 15.35 20.59 -8.77
CA ALA A 97 15.04 19.18 -8.89
C ALA A 97 13.83 18.97 -9.81
N LYS A 98 13.94 17.97 -10.70
CA LYS A 98 12.84 17.56 -11.58
C LYS A 98 12.22 16.28 -11.06
N TYR A 99 10.90 16.24 -11.00
CA TYR A 99 10.14 15.08 -10.57
C TYR A 99 9.12 14.69 -11.62
N GLU A 100 8.94 13.39 -11.81
CA GLU A 100 7.85 12.81 -12.61
C GLU A 100 7.27 11.64 -11.82
N VAL A 101 5.94 11.50 -11.83
CA VAL A 101 5.28 10.33 -11.25
C VAL A 101 4.39 9.70 -12.28
N ARG A 102 4.40 8.38 -12.38
CA ARG A 102 3.51 7.61 -13.25
C ARG A 102 2.67 6.69 -12.39
N HIS A 103 1.37 6.97 -12.31
CA HIS A 103 0.41 6.02 -11.77
C HIS A 103 -0.07 5.12 -12.90
N GLY A 104 0.24 3.82 -12.80
CA GLY A 104 -0.28 2.79 -13.70
C GLY A 104 -1.26 1.87 -12.98
N LEU A 105 -1.68 0.81 -13.67
CA LEU A 105 -2.63 -0.16 -13.11
C LEU A 105 -1.93 -1.02 -12.04
N SER A 106 -2.23 -0.76 -10.76
CA SER A 106 -1.63 -1.40 -9.58
C SER A 106 -0.11 -1.20 -9.36
N TYR A 107 0.48 -0.17 -9.95
CA TYR A 107 1.86 0.26 -9.67
C TYR A 107 2.01 1.77 -9.72
N SER A 108 3.02 2.31 -9.04
CA SER A 108 3.42 3.72 -9.18
C SER A 108 4.93 3.85 -9.33
N ARG A 109 5.37 4.67 -10.28
CA ARG A 109 6.79 4.98 -10.51
C ARG A 109 7.07 6.43 -10.17
N PHE A 110 8.01 6.67 -9.27
CA PHE A 110 8.50 7.98 -8.89
C PHE A 110 9.87 8.18 -9.51
N LYS A 111 10.08 9.32 -10.17
CA LYS A 111 11.35 9.69 -10.77
C LYS A 111 11.80 11.05 -10.25
N CYS A 112 13.07 11.15 -9.89
CA CYS A 112 13.73 12.37 -9.48
C CYS A 112 15.03 12.54 -10.27
N GLU A 113 15.31 13.76 -10.75
CA GLU A 113 16.62 14.17 -11.25
C GLU A 113 17.07 15.42 -10.50
N TYR A 114 18.20 15.31 -9.79
CA TYR A 114 18.76 16.41 -9.00
C TYR A 114 20.29 16.27 -8.92
N GLU A 115 21.01 17.38 -9.12
CA GLU A 115 22.48 17.44 -9.03
C GLU A 115 23.20 16.34 -9.83
N GLY A 116 22.70 15.99 -11.01
CA GLY A 116 23.29 14.96 -11.88
C GLY A 116 23.06 13.52 -11.41
N ILE A 117 22.21 13.29 -10.41
CA ILE A 117 21.73 11.96 -10.02
C ILE A 117 20.28 11.79 -10.49
N GLU A 118 20.01 10.69 -11.17
CA GLU A 118 18.66 10.22 -11.44
C GLU A 118 18.31 9.11 -10.44
N ALA A 119 17.17 9.21 -9.78
CA ALA A 119 16.60 8.19 -8.92
C ALA A 119 15.22 7.81 -9.44
N GLU A 120 14.95 6.51 -9.51
CA GLU A 120 13.66 5.96 -9.87
C GLU A 120 13.24 4.96 -8.79
N GLN A 121 12.01 5.05 -8.31
CA GLN A 121 11.41 4.12 -7.35
C GLN A 121 10.10 3.60 -7.96
N LEU A 122 10.03 2.30 -8.23
CA LEU A 122 8.82 1.62 -8.66
C LEU A 122 8.23 0.87 -7.45
N LEU A 123 7.01 1.25 -7.06
CA LEU A 123 6.21 0.58 -6.04
C LEU A 123 5.13 -0.26 -6.69
N PHE A 124 5.09 -1.56 -6.37
CA PHE A 124 4.01 -2.46 -6.79
C PHE A 124 3.93 -3.69 -5.88
N ILE A 125 2.79 -4.37 -5.91
CA ILE A 125 2.57 -5.65 -5.22
C ILE A 125 2.41 -6.73 -6.30
N PRO A 126 3.24 -7.79 -6.31
CA PRO A 126 3.08 -8.92 -7.22
C PRO A 126 1.69 -9.56 -7.09
N VAL A 127 1.16 -10.11 -8.19
CA VAL A 127 -0.21 -10.66 -8.24
C VAL A 127 -0.44 -11.76 -7.20
N ASP A 128 0.57 -12.59 -6.94
CA ASP A 128 0.46 -13.82 -6.14
C ASP A 128 1.10 -13.73 -4.76
N GLU A 129 1.56 -12.56 -4.31
CA GLU A 129 2.34 -12.45 -3.08
C GLU A 129 1.97 -11.22 -2.25
N ASP A 130 1.93 -11.40 -0.94
CA ASP A 130 1.64 -10.35 0.03
C ASP A 130 2.92 -9.59 0.42
N VAL A 131 3.56 -9.02 -0.59
CA VAL A 131 4.75 -8.18 -0.47
C VAL A 131 4.67 -6.98 -1.40
N GLU A 132 4.93 -5.79 -0.90
CA GLU A 132 5.17 -4.62 -1.72
C GLU A 132 6.67 -4.51 -2.03
N LEU A 133 6.99 -4.42 -3.32
CA LEU A 133 8.34 -4.28 -3.83
C LEU A 133 8.64 -2.83 -4.15
N TRP A 134 9.79 -2.36 -3.65
CA TRP A 134 10.33 -1.04 -3.93
C TRP A 134 11.56 -1.24 -4.81
N ASP A 135 11.36 -1.26 -6.12
CA ASP A 135 12.44 -1.40 -7.09
C ASP A 135 13.06 -0.03 -7.36
N VAL A 136 14.26 0.18 -6.80
CA VAL A 136 14.96 1.46 -6.80
C VAL A 136 16.15 1.42 -7.73
N VAL A 137 16.21 2.32 -8.70
CA VAL A 137 17.35 2.48 -9.60
C VAL A 137 17.96 3.86 -9.44
N ILE A 138 19.24 3.91 -9.11
CA ILE A 138 20.02 5.15 -8.97
C ILE A 138 21.07 5.20 -10.08
N ARG A 139 21.09 6.29 -10.85
CA ARG A 139 22.04 6.48 -11.95
C ARG A 139 22.82 7.77 -11.76
N ASN A 140 24.14 7.69 -11.91
CA ASN A 140 24.97 8.89 -11.98
C ASN A 140 25.00 9.42 -13.41
N ARG A 141 24.25 10.49 -13.67
CA ARG A 141 24.20 11.20 -14.96
C ARG A 141 25.26 12.29 -15.07
N GLY A 142 26.04 12.51 -14.02
CA GLY A 142 27.13 13.49 -13.99
C GLY A 142 28.42 12.98 -14.63
N ASP A 143 29.45 13.82 -14.56
CA ASP A 143 30.78 13.60 -15.12
C ASP A 143 31.86 13.23 -14.09
N ARG A 144 31.48 13.18 -12.80
CA ARG A 144 32.34 12.80 -11.68
C ARG A 144 31.79 11.59 -10.93
N GLU A 145 32.66 10.86 -10.24
CA GLU A 145 32.26 9.82 -9.28
C GLU A 145 31.43 10.44 -8.15
N ARG A 146 30.45 9.68 -7.67
CA ARG A 146 29.51 10.10 -6.61
C ARG A 146 29.44 9.06 -5.51
N LYS A 147 29.57 9.52 -4.26
CA LYS A 147 29.38 8.71 -3.06
C LYS A 147 28.02 9.05 -2.49
N LEU A 148 27.12 8.08 -2.54
CA LEU A 148 25.72 8.29 -2.17
C LEU A 148 25.35 7.36 -1.04
N SER A 149 24.49 7.83 -0.14
CA SER A 149 23.80 6.99 0.82
C SER A 149 22.31 6.95 0.49
N LEU A 150 21.73 5.74 0.52
CA LEU A 150 20.32 5.48 0.30
C LEU A 150 19.67 5.02 1.61
N PHE A 151 18.52 5.57 1.97
CA PHE A 151 17.77 5.18 3.18
C PHE A 151 16.33 4.88 2.81
N SER A 152 15.81 3.71 3.16
CA SER A 152 14.36 3.51 3.19
C SER A 152 13.75 4.10 4.46
N TYR A 153 12.45 4.39 4.41
CA TYR A 153 11.65 4.70 5.58
C TYR A 153 10.18 4.35 5.37
N LEU A 154 9.62 3.71 6.38
CA LEU A 154 8.19 3.62 6.65
C LEU A 154 7.97 3.70 8.16
N GLU A 155 6.78 4.11 8.59
CA GLU A 155 6.37 4.05 10.00
C GLU A 155 5.39 2.89 10.19
N TRP A 156 5.70 1.98 11.11
CA TRP A 156 4.83 0.84 11.39
C TRP A 156 3.53 1.28 12.08
N SER A 157 2.43 0.66 11.71
CA SER A 157 1.12 0.80 12.35
C SER A 157 0.95 -0.23 13.46
N PHE A 158 0.19 0.09 14.50
CA PHE A 158 -0.21 -0.85 15.54
C PHE A 158 -1.34 -1.81 15.10
N GLN A 159 -1.42 -2.14 13.81
CA GLN A 159 -2.48 -2.91 13.12
C GLN A 159 -3.85 -2.25 13.07
N HIS A 160 -4.39 -1.91 14.24
CA HIS A 160 -5.69 -1.32 14.38
C HIS A 160 -5.63 0.19 14.21
N VAL A 161 -6.45 0.73 13.32
CA VAL A 161 -6.48 2.18 13.03
C VAL A 161 -6.82 3.01 14.27
N GLU A 162 -7.79 2.54 15.04
CA GLU A 162 -8.13 3.19 16.31
C GLU A 162 -6.92 3.25 17.25
N ILE A 163 -6.11 2.19 17.32
CA ILE A 163 -4.96 2.07 18.22
C ILE A 163 -3.76 2.91 17.75
N ASP A 164 -3.66 3.17 16.45
CA ASP A 164 -2.72 4.15 15.89
C ASP A 164 -3.09 5.59 16.27
N ASN A 165 -4.38 5.89 16.35
CA ASN A 165 -4.89 7.26 16.57
C ASN A 165 -5.12 7.60 18.04
N GLN A 166 -5.38 6.61 18.89
CA GLN A 166 -5.70 6.77 20.30
C GLN A 166 -5.19 5.60 21.14
N ASN A 167 -5.56 5.56 22.42
CA ASN A 167 -5.17 4.48 23.33
C ASN A 167 -3.64 4.27 23.48
N LEU A 168 -2.85 5.33 23.31
CA LEU A 168 -1.38 5.29 23.34
C LEU A 168 -0.79 4.75 24.66
N GLN A 169 -1.55 4.83 25.75
CA GLN A 169 -1.20 4.23 27.04
C GLN A 169 -0.98 2.71 26.95
N MET A 170 -1.63 2.04 25.99
CA MET A 170 -1.46 0.62 25.70
C MET A 170 -0.54 0.42 24.49
N SER A 171 -0.81 1.11 23.37
CA SER A 171 -0.17 0.79 22.10
C SER A 171 1.34 1.04 22.07
N LEU A 172 1.82 2.05 22.80
CA LEU A 172 3.25 2.33 22.95
C LEU A 172 4.04 1.21 23.66
N TYR A 173 3.38 0.17 24.17
CA TYR A 173 4.03 -1.01 24.76
C TYR A 173 3.55 -2.32 24.13
N ALA A 174 2.84 -2.25 23.00
CA ALA A 174 2.19 -3.40 22.37
C ALA A 174 3.03 -4.08 21.29
N SER A 175 4.18 -3.51 20.92
CA SER A 175 5.01 -4.00 19.83
C SER A 175 6.51 -3.83 20.10
N GLY A 176 7.33 -4.49 19.31
CA GLY A 176 8.78 -4.30 19.26
C GLY A 176 9.30 -4.49 17.85
N SER A 177 10.54 -4.08 17.61
CA SER A 177 11.16 -4.31 16.31
C SER A 177 12.63 -4.67 16.46
N ASN A 178 13.08 -5.66 15.70
CA ASN A 178 14.46 -6.12 15.71
C ASN A 178 15.02 -6.20 14.28
N TYR A 179 16.31 -6.49 14.14
CA TYR A 179 16.98 -6.63 12.86
C TYR A 179 17.89 -7.86 12.85
N ALA A 180 17.82 -8.64 11.77
CA ALA A 180 18.84 -9.63 11.40
C ALA A 180 18.72 -9.97 9.92
N ASP A 181 19.82 -10.42 9.32
CA ASP A 181 19.87 -10.92 7.93
C ASP A 181 19.35 -9.92 6.89
N GLY A 182 19.58 -8.62 7.08
CA GLY A 182 19.05 -7.56 6.19
C GLY A 182 17.53 -7.42 6.23
N ILE A 183 16.89 -7.82 7.34
CA ILE A 183 15.44 -7.78 7.54
C ILE A 183 15.15 -7.12 8.88
N VAL A 184 14.39 -6.02 8.85
CA VAL A 184 13.69 -5.49 10.02
C VAL A 184 12.42 -6.31 10.22
N GLU A 185 12.25 -6.87 11.40
CA GLU A 185 11.05 -7.58 11.83
C GLU A 185 10.29 -6.71 12.85
N TYR A 186 8.98 -6.64 12.71
CA TYR A 186 8.08 -5.91 13.60
C TYR A 186 7.06 -6.88 14.22
N ASP A 187 7.02 -6.90 15.55
CA ASP A 187 6.44 -7.97 16.36
C ASP A 187 5.32 -7.37 17.23
N PHE A 188 4.20 -8.08 17.36
CA PHE A 188 3.08 -7.66 18.21
C PHE A 188 2.95 -8.54 19.46
N PHE A 189 2.93 -7.94 20.65
CA PHE A 189 2.93 -8.70 21.91
C PHE A 189 1.54 -9.19 22.32
N TYR A 190 0.48 -8.52 21.88
CA TYR A 190 -0.91 -8.93 22.10
C TYR A 190 -1.43 -9.86 21.00
N GLU A 191 -0.72 -9.96 19.87
CA GLU A 191 -0.98 -10.91 18.79
C GLU A 191 0.36 -11.54 18.34
N PRO A 192 0.97 -12.42 19.17
CA PRO A 192 2.34 -12.91 18.95
C PRO A 192 2.50 -13.88 17.76
N TRP A 193 1.44 -14.07 16.98
CA TRP A 193 1.44 -14.77 15.69
C TRP A 193 1.49 -13.80 14.50
N THR A 194 1.30 -12.50 14.73
CA THR A 194 1.34 -11.50 13.68
C THR A 194 2.70 -10.82 13.67
N TYR A 195 3.25 -10.68 12.48
CA TYR A 195 4.53 -10.03 12.21
C TYR A 195 4.45 -9.28 10.90
N HIS A 196 5.24 -8.23 10.78
CA HIS A 196 5.51 -7.54 9.54
C HIS A 196 7.03 -7.45 9.33
N PHE A 197 7.47 -7.29 8.10
CA PHE A 197 8.90 -7.14 7.82
C PHE A 197 9.19 -6.11 6.74
N LEU A 198 10.38 -5.52 6.83
CA LEU A 198 11.01 -4.78 5.75
C LEU A 198 12.38 -5.40 5.46
N ALA A 199 12.55 -5.96 4.27
CA ALA A 199 13.81 -6.57 3.82
C ALA A 199 14.50 -5.73 2.74
N SER A 200 15.78 -6.02 2.49
CA SER A 200 16.54 -5.49 1.36
C SER A 200 17.25 -6.58 0.56
N SER A 201 17.38 -6.38 -0.76
CA SER A 201 18.17 -7.23 -1.67
C SER A 201 19.68 -7.14 -1.47
N PHE A 202 20.12 -6.22 -0.62
CA PHE A 202 21.51 -5.94 -0.28
C PHE A 202 21.74 -6.16 1.21
N GLU A 203 23.01 -6.21 1.62
CA GLU A 203 23.38 -6.12 3.04
C GLU A 203 23.42 -4.64 3.45
N PRO A 204 22.54 -4.18 4.36
CA PRO A 204 22.55 -2.81 4.88
C PRO A 204 23.86 -2.48 5.59
N ASP A 205 24.35 -1.25 5.41
CA ASP A 205 25.52 -0.76 6.16
C ASP A 205 25.12 -0.26 7.56
N SER A 206 23.86 0.14 7.72
CA SER A 206 23.22 0.42 9.02
C SER A 206 21.69 0.29 8.88
N PHE A 207 20.97 0.26 10.00
CA PHE A 207 19.51 0.23 10.02
C PHE A 207 18.96 1.07 11.18
N ASP A 208 17.67 1.37 11.18
CA ASP A 208 16.96 1.87 12.36
C ASP A 208 15.54 1.28 12.39
N CYS A 209 15.19 0.73 13.55
CA CYS A 209 13.85 0.21 13.79
C CYS A 209 13.00 1.12 14.71
N VAL A 210 13.61 2.13 15.35
CA VAL A 210 12.93 3.08 16.25
C VAL A 210 12.76 4.43 15.56
N ARG A 211 11.50 4.86 15.38
CA ARG A 211 11.14 6.08 14.66
C ARG A 211 11.83 7.31 15.23
N ASP A 212 11.80 7.46 16.55
CA ASP A 212 12.34 8.64 17.23
C ASP A 212 13.88 8.73 17.12
N THR A 213 14.54 7.60 16.89
CA THR A 213 15.99 7.55 16.62
C THR A 213 16.31 7.91 15.17
N PHE A 214 15.54 7.39 14.21
CA PHE A 214 15.74 7.69 12.79
C PHE A 214 15.41 9.15 12.44
N LEU A 215 14.24 9.62 12.88
CA LEU A 215 13.80 11.01 12.63
C LEU A 215 14.58 11.98 13.52
N GLY A 216 14.75 11.64 14.81
CA GLY A 216 15.34 12.51 15.80
C GLY A 216 14.33 13.47 16.46
N PRO A 217 14.68 14.02 17.63
CA PRO A 217 13.79 14.90 18.39
C PRO A 217 13.54 16.21 17.63
N TYR A 218 12.27 16.66 17.65
CA TYR A 218 11.82 17.91 16.99
C TYR A 218 12.04 17.96 15.47
N ARG A 219 12.07 16.79 14.82
CA ARG A 219 12.19 16.65 13.37
C ARG A 219 10.98 15.95 12.79
N THR A 220 10.87 15.96 11.47
CA THR A 220 9.84 15.28 10.69
C THR A 220 10.50 14.37 9.66
N GLU A 221 9.69 13.72 8.82
CA GLU A 221 10.19 12.97 7.67
C GLU A 221 10.89 13.87 6.64
N GLY A 222 10.70 15.20 6.71
CA GLY A 222 11.40 16.13 5.81
C GLY A 222 12.88 16.34 6.16
N ASP A 223 13.26 16.08 7.41
CA ASP A 223 14.60 16.34 7.94
C ASP A 223 15.12 15.27 8.92
N PRO A 224 15.11 13.96 8.57
CA PRO A 224 15.51 12.90 9.49
C PRO A 224 16.99 13.01 9.90
N ILE A 225 17.28 12.88 11.19
CA ILE A 225 18.66 12.99 11.70
C ILE A 225 19.59 11.89 11.18
N ALA A 226 19.08 10.69 10.92
CA ALA A 226 19.86 9.59 10.35
C ALA A 226 20.34 9.92 8.92
N VAL A 227 19.45 10.51 8.12
CA VAL A 227 19.75 10.95 6.73
C VAL A 227 20.70 12.14 6.76
N GLU A 228 20.45 13.16 7.58
CA GLU A 228 21.34 14.33 7.72
C GLU A 228 22.78 13.90 8.06
N ARG A 229 22.92 13.00 9.05
CA ARG A 229 24.22 12.47 9.50
C ARG A 229 24.87 11.52 8.50
N GLY A 230 24.09 10.84 7.65
CA GLY A 230 24.58 9.85 6.69
C GLY A 230 24.79 8.45 7.25
N GLU A 231 24.12 8.11 8.36
CA GLU A 231 24.16 6.78 8.97
C GLU A 231 23.03 6.60 10.00
N CYS A 232 22.37 5.45 9.97
CA CYS A 232 21.39 5.04 10.99
C CYS A 232 22.09 4.66 12.31
N ALA A 233 21.34 4.61 13.42
CA ALA A 233 21.91 4.31 14.73
C ALA A 233 21.90 2.82 15.11
N ASN A 234 21.41 1.94 14.25
CA ASN A 234 21.18 0.51 14.51
C ASN A 234 20.22 0.29 15.69
N SER A 235 19.18 1.13 15.78
CA SER A 235 18.23 1.10 16.89
C SER A 235 17.28 -0.08 16.83
N THR A 236 17.08 -0.71 17.98
CA THR A 236 16.01 -1.67 18.27
C THR A 236 15.47 -1.39 19.66
N GLU A 237 14.18 -1.60 19.87
CA GLU A 237 13.54 -1.39 21.17
C GLU A 237 12.27 -2.24 21.28
N LEU A 238 11.79 -2.42 22.51
CA LEU A 238 10.46 -2.93 22.80
C LEU A 238 9.61 -1.74 23.26
N GLY A 239 8.50 -1.49 22.58
CA GLY A 239 7.67 -0.31 22.77
C GLY A 239 8.20 0.95 22.08
N GLY A 240 7.43 2.02 22.19
CA GLY A 240 7.61 3.25 21.44
C GLY A 240 6.95 3.19 20.07
N ASN A 241 7.46 4.01 19.14
CA ASN A 241 7.02 4.01 17.75
C ASN A 241 8.15 3.48 16.88
N HIS A 242 7.81 2.59 15.97
CA HIS A 242 8.78 1.86 15.19
C HIS A 242 8.77 2.31 13.72
N CYS A 243 9.90 2.14 13.06
CA CYS A 243 10.06 2.38 11.63
C CYS A 243 10.77 1.21 10.96
N GLY A 244 10.70 1.15 9.64
CA GLY A 244 11.55 0.28 8.83
C GLY A 244 12.52 1.15 8.05
N SER A 245 13.79 1.21 8.47
CA SER A 245 14.81 1.97 7.75
C SER A 245 16.07 1.13 7.55
N LEU A 246 16.41 0.88 6.28
CA LEU A 246 17.60 0.14 5.85
C LEU A 246 18.46 1.08 5.02
N HIS A 247 19.75 1.19 5.36
CA HIS A 247 20.69 2.13 4.73
C HIS A 247 21.77 1.41 3.91
N LYS A 248 22.11 1.98 2.75
CA LYS A 248 23.22 1.52 1.91
C LYS A 248 24.05 2.66 1.34
N ARG A 249 25.37 2.56 1.46
CA ARG A 249 26.36 3.39 0.77
C ARG A 249 26.68 2.83 -0.61
N LEU A 250 26.77 3.72 -1.58
CA LEU A 250 27.03 3.45 -2.99
C LEU A 250 28.18 4.35 -3.46
N THR A 251 28.98 3.83 -4.38
CA THR A 251 29.94 4.65 -5.14
C THR A 251 29.67 4.41 -6.61
N LEU A 252 29.25 5.45 -7.32
CA LEU A 252 28.84 5.37 -8.72
C LEU A 252 29.76 6.24 -9.57
N LYS A 253 30.45 5.62 -10.53
CA LYS A 253 31.19 6.33 -11.58
C LYS A 253 30.24 7.06 -12.53
N PRO A 254 30.74 8.01 -13.34
CA PRO A 254 29.95 8.61 -14.41
C PRO A 254 29.28 7.56 -15.30
N GLY A 255 27.96 7.63 -15.42
CA GLY A 255 27.14 6.69 -16.20
C GLY A 255 26.84 5.35 -15.53
N GLU A 256 27.35 5.09 -14.32
CA GLU A 256 27.06 3.87 -13.58
C GLU A 256 25.66 3.91 -12.93
N GLU A 257 25.04 2.75 -12.82
CA GLU A 257 23.75 2.56 -12.16
C GLU A 257 23.82 1.47 -11.09
N ALA A 258 23.04 1.64 -10.03
CA ALA A 258 22.76 0.62 -9.02
C ALA A 258 21.26 0.36 -8.95
N ARG A 259 20.87 -0.91 -8.87
CA ARG A 259 19.49 -1.36 -8.67
C ARG A 259 19.39 -2.08 -7.33
N LEU A 260 18.48 -1.61 -6.48
CA LEU A 260 18.30 -2.03 -5.09
C LEU A 260 16.81 -2.27 -4.86
N VAL A 261 16.46 -3.30 -4.09
CA VAL A 261 15.06 -3.67 -3.87
C VAL A 261 14.79 -3.71 -2.39
N PHE A 262 13.73 -3.03 -1.94
CA PHE A 262 13.16 -3.24 -0.61
C PHE A 262 11.87 -4.05 -0.71
N MET A 263 11.57 -4.83 0.32
CA MET A 263 10.40 -5.71 0.36
C MET A 263 9.64 -5.52 1.67
N LEU A 264 8.44 -4.91 1.62
CA LEU A 264 7.54 -4.73 2.75
C LEU A 264 6.47 -5.82 2.72
N GLY A 265 6.39 -6.68 3.74
CA GLY A 265 5.45 -7.80 3.72
C GLY A 265 4.90 -8.20 5.09
N VAL A 266 3.99 -9.18 5.05
CA VAL A 266 3.35 -9.80 6.21
C VAL A 266 4.05 -11.12 6.56
N GLY A 267 4.05 -11.47 7.85
CA GLY A 267 4.66 -12.67 8.39
C GLY A 267 6.03 -12.41 9.00
N SER A 268 6.56 -13.44 9.67
CA SER A 268 7.85 -13.32 10.37
C SER A 268 9.01 -13.36 9.40
N ARG A 269 10.18 -12.88 9.85
CA ARG A 269 11.44 -13.02 9.12
C ARG A 269 11.72 -14.48 8.76
N GLU A 270 11.44 -15.41 9.68
CA GLU A 270 11.70 -16.83 9.48
C GLU A 270 10.74 -17.47 8.48
N GLU A 271 9.45 -17.22 8.63
CA GLU A 271 8.41 -17.91 7.87
C GLU A 271 8.26 -17.37 6.44
N THR A 272 8.30 -16.04 6.28
CA THR A 272 8.05 -15.38 5.00
C THR A 272 9.23 -14.52 4.55
N GLY A 273 9.78 -13.69 5.44
CA GLY A 273 10.74 -12.65 5.09
C GLY A 273 12.00 -13.14 4.38
N ARG A 274 12.61 -14.24 4.84
CA ARG A 274 13.82 -14.81 4.21
C ARG A 274 13.55 -15.35 2.80
N GLY A 275 12.43 -16.04 2.59
CA GLY A 275 12.08 -16.57 1.27
C GLY A 275 11.79 -15.46 0.26
N ILE A 276 11.05 -14.43 0.68
CA ILE A 276 10.79 -13.22 -0.12
C ILE A 276 12.09 -12.49 -0.45
N LYS A 277 12.97 -12.30 0.54
CA LYS A 277 14.28 -11.68 0.35
C LYS A 277 15.12 -12.48 -0.65
N GLU A 278 15.23 -13.80 -0.48
CA GLU A 278 16.01 -14.66 -1.38
C GLU A 278 15.51 -14.54 -2.82
N LYS A 279 14.20 -14.65 -3.03
CA LYS A 279 13.57 -14.55 -4.36
C LYS A 279 13.82 -13.20 -5.01
N TYR A 280 13.44 -12.10 -4.37
CA TYR A 280 13.50 -10.77 -4.98
C TYR A 280 14.85 -10.08 -4.84
N SER A 281 15.85 -10.75 -4.28
CA SER A 281 17.25 -10.35 -4.45
C SER A 281 17.75 -10.56 -5.89
N ASP A 282 17.09 -11.43 -6.67
CA ASP A 282 17.28 -11.51 -8.12
C ASP A 282 16.43 -10.45 -8.84
N PRO A 283 17.04 -9.43 -9.50
CA PRO A 283 16.30 -8.44 -10.27
C PRO A 283 15.42 -9.05 -11.37
N GLY A 284 15.79 -10.22 -11.89
CA GLY A 284 15.00 -10.95 -12.88
C GLY A 284 13.68 -11.50 -12.33
N GLU A 285 13.57 -11.77 -11.02
CA GLU A 285 12.29 -12.11 -10.37
C GLU A 285 11.40 -10.88 -10.21
N VAL A 286 11.99 -9.71 -9.91
CA VAL A 286 11.26 -8.43 -9.84
C VAL A 286 10.68 -8.07 -11.22
N ASP A 287 11.48 -8.18 -12.28
CA ASP A 287 11.04 -7.92 -13.65
C ASP A 287 9.93 -8.87 -14.11
N ARG A 288 10.04 -10.15 -13.73
CA ARG A 288 8.99 -11.16 -13.99
C ARG A 288 7.70 -10.85 -13.23
N ALA A 289 7.80 -10.48 -11.96
CA ALA A 289 6.64 -10.10 -11.15
C ALA A 289 5.93 -8.86 -11.73
N PHE A 290 6.69 -7.84 -12.14
CA PHE A 290 6.13 -6.64 -12.75
C PHE A 290 5.49 -6.93 -14.11
N THR A 291 6.12 -7.78 -14.92
CA THR A 291 5.54 -8.25 -16.20
C THR A 291 4.25 -9.05 -15.98
N GLY A 292 4.22 -9.91 -14.96
CA GLY A 292 3.01 -10.65 -14.58
C GLY A 292 1.86 -9.73 -14.17
N LEU A 293 2.15 -8.67 -13.41
CA LEU A 293 1.15 -7.65 -13.05
C LEU A 293 0.61 -6.91 -14.27
N LYS A 294 1.47 -6.57 -15.24
CA LYS A 294 1.00 -5.98 -16.51
C LYS A 294 0.09 -6.93 -17.28
N GLY A 295 0.50 -8.20 -17.42
CA GLY A 295 -0.31 -9.23 -18.07
C GLY A 295 -1.69 -9.39 -17.42
N PHE A 296 -1.75 -9.41 -16.10
CA PHE A 296 -3.01 -9.46 -15.34
C PHE A 296 -3.98 -8.33 -15.73
N TRP A 297 -3.50 -7.09 -15.85
CA TRP A 297 -4.34 -5.96 -16.24
C TRP A 297 -4.58 -5.86 -17.76
N GLU A 298 -3.65 -6.36 -18.58
CA GLU A 298 -3.84 -6.50 -20.02
C GLU A 298 -5.02 -7.43 -20.32
N ASP A 299 -5.07 -8.61 -19.69
CA ASP A 299 -6.14 -9.59 -19.84
C ASP A 299 -7.50 -9.03 -19.44
N LYS A 300 -7.55 -8.22 -18.38
CA LYS A 300 -8.77 -7.56 -17.89
C LYS A 300 -9.27 -6.49 -18.84
N CYS A 301 -8.40 -5.58 -19.27
CA CYS A 301 -8.79 -4.53 -20.21
C CYS A 301 -9.16 -5.11 -21.59
N ALA A 302 -8.57 -6.24 -21.98
CA ALA A 302 -8.88 -6.89 -23.25
C ALA A 302 -10.34 -7.38 -23.34
N GLN A 303 -11.03 -7.58 -22.22
CA GLN A 303 -12.43 -8.02 -22.21
C GLN A 303 -13.38 -6.99 -22.83
N LEU A 304 -13.06 -5.70 -22.74
CA LEU A 304 -13.82 -4.63 -23.39
C LEU A 304 -12.90 -3.51 -23.86
N GLN A 305 -12.88 -3.29 -25.18
CA GLN A 305 -12.18 -2.16 -25.80
C GLN A 305 -13.12 -1.43 -26.76
N VAL A 306 -13.11 -0.10 -26.68
CA VAL A 306 -13.87 0.79 -27.54
C VAL A 306 -12.95 1.66 -28.37
N LYS A 307 -13.43 2.05 -29.55
CA LYS A 307 -12.83 3.09 -30.38
C LYS A 307 -13.92 4.05 -30.79
N THR A 308 -13.91 5.25 -30.22
CA THR A 308 -14.94 6.26 -30.43
C THR A 308 -14.36 7.52 -31.07
N PRO A 309 -15.19 8.43 -31.57
CA PRO A 309 -14.72 9.76 -31.97
C PRO A 309 -14.21 10.64 -30.81
N HIS A 310 -14.34 10.20 -29.55
CA HIS A 310 -13.96 10.97 -28.37
C HIS A 310 -12.79 10.30 -27.63
N PRO A 311 -11.53 10.76 -27.79
CA PRO A 311 -10.36 10.06 -27.24
C PRO A 311 -10.40 9.93 -25.72
N GLY A 312 -10.94 10.91 -24.99
CA GLY A 312 -11.11 10.78 -23.54
C GLY A 312 -12.11 9.70 -23.12
N MET A 313 -13.06 9.34 -23.99
CA MET A 313 -14.00 8.24 -23.70
C MET A 313 -13.28 6.91 -23.86
N ASP A 314 -12.42 6.81 -24.89
CA ASP A 314 -11.57 5.64 -25.11
C ASP A 314 -10.59 5.46 -23.94
N SER A 315 -9.85 6.50 -23.51
CA SER A 315 -8.95 6.40 -22.35
C SER A 315 -9.68 5.93 -21.09
N MET A 316 -10.86 6.49 -20.81
CA MET A 316 -11.62 6.15 -19.61
C MET A 316 -12.21 4.75 -19.67
N LEU A 317 -12.82 4.33 -20.77
CA LEU A 317 -13.47 3.01 -20.86
C LEU A 317 -12.46 1.88 -21.05
N ASN A 318 -11.36 2.12 -21.77
CA ASN A 318 -10.37 1.09 -22.07
C ASN A 318 -9.37 0.85 -20.93
N THR A 319 -9.36 1.71 -19.90
CA THR A 319 -8.34 1.67 -18.83
C THR A 319 -8.89 2.17 -17.49
N TRP A 320 -9.12 3.47 -17.34
CA TRP A 320 -9.23 4.09 -16.00
C TRP A 320 -10.52 3.77 -15.25
N THR A 321 -11.65 3.73 -15.95
CA THR A 321 -12.96 3.45 -15.34
C THR A 321 -13.05 1.98 -14.95
N LEU A 322 -12.52 1.07 -15.78
CA LEU A 322 -12.42 -0.34 -15.44
C LEU A 322 -11.55 -0.54 -14.20
N PHE A 323 -10.36 0.09 -14.18
CA PHE A 323 -9.46 0.00 -13.04
C PHE A 323 -10.09 0.53 -11.74
N GLN A 324 -10.76 1.67 -11.81
CA GLN A 324 -11.47 2.26 -10.67
C GLN A 324 -12.62 1.35 -10.20
N ALA A 325 -13.44 0.86 -11.12
CA ALA A 325 -14.57 -0.01 -10.83
C ALA A 325 -14.12 -1.33 -10.17
N GLU A 326 -13.08 -1.95 -10.71
CA GLU A 326 -12.53 -3.19 -10.15
C GLU A 326 -11.87 -2.95 -8.79
N THR A 327 -11.21 -1.81 -8.59
CA THR A 327 -10.69 -1.39 -7.28
C THR A 327 -11.80 -1.34 -6.23
N CYS A 328 -12.99 -0.81 -6.56
CA CYS A 328 -14.13 -0.80 -5.63
C CYS A 328 -14.62 -2.22 -5.30
N VAL A 329 -14.69 -3.12 -6.27
CA VAL A 329 -15.12 -4.52 -6.04
C VAL A 329 -14.09 -5.29 -5.22
N VAL A 330 -12.79 -5.08 -5.48
CA VAL A 330 -11.71 -5.79 -4.78
C VAL A 330 -11.52 -5.24 -3.38
N TRP A 331 -11.40 -3.92 -3.21
CA TRP A 331 -10.98 -3.27 -1.97
C TRP A 331 -12.10 -2.62 -1.16
N SER A 332 -13.36 -2.73 -1.61
CA SER A 332 -14.51 -2.07 -1.00
C SER A 332 -14.35 -0.54 -1.02
N ARG A 333 -15.01 0.17 -0.10
CA ARG A 333 -15.12 1.63 -0.08
C ARG A 333 -14.41 2.29 1.10
N PHE A 334 -13.79 1.50 1.98
CA PHE A 334 -13.38 1.96 3.31
C PHE A 334 -11.86 2.09 3.52
N ALA A 335 -11.11 2.15 2.42
CA ALA A 335 -9.67 2.41 2.44
C ALA A 335 -9.32 3.43 1.36
N SER A 336 -9.10 4.68 1.74
CA SER A 336 -8.64 5.78 0.87
C SER A 336 -7.98 6.86 1.73
N PHE A 337 -7.64 8.00 1.14
CA PHE A 337 -7.18 9.16 1.92
C PHE A 337 -8.32 9.90 2.65
N VAL A 338 -9.57 9.47 2.47
CA VAL A 338 -10.76 10.01 3.13
C VAL A 338 -11.35 9.00 4.11
N GLU A 339 -11.58 7.78 3.65
CA GLU A 339 -12.01 6.64 4.48
C GLU A 339 -10.78 5.96 5.07
N VAL A 340 -10.44 6.38 6.29
CA VAL A 340 -9.13 6.12 6.90
C VAL A 340 -9.23 5.34 8.21
N GLY A 341 -10.44 4.98 8.64
CA GLY A 341 -10.74 4.25 9.85
C GLY A 341 -12.21 4.37 10.29
N GLY A 342 -12.68 3.41 11.08
CA GLY A 342 -14.02 3.37 11.65
C GLY A 342 -14.97 2.43 10.88
N ARG A 343 -15.46 2.86 9.72
CA ARG A 343 -16.23 1.95 8.84
C ARG A 343 -15.27 0.97 8.18
N THR A 344 -15.66 -0.30 8.11
CA THR A 344 -14.90 -1.38 7.44
C THR A 344 -15.85 -2.44 6.91
N GLY A 345 -15.34 -3.38 6.11
CA GLY A 345 -16.12 -4.45 5.50
C GLY A 345 -16.79 -4.02 4.20
N LEU A 346 -18.07 -4.35 4.04
CA LEU A 346 -18.87 -4.09 2.83
C LEU A 346 -20.10 -3.26 3.16
N GLY A 347 -20.29 -2.16 2.45
CA GLY A 347 -21.58 -1.48 2.38
C GLY A 347 -22.50 -2.26 1.45
N TYR A 348 -23.69 -2.65 1.92
CA TYR A 348 -24.53 -3.60 1.18
C TYR A 348 -24.88 -3.09 -0.22
N ARG A 349 -25.48 -1.89 -0.31
CA ARG A 349 -25.81 -1.28 -1.61
C ARG A 349 -24.56 -0.97 -2.43
N ASP A 350 -23.46 -0.61 -1.77
CA ASP A 350 -22.27 -0.11 -2.44
C ASP A 350 -21.63 -1.24 -3.22
N THR A 351 -21.38 -2.37 -2.55
CA THR A 351 -20.85 -3.57 -3.17
C THR A 351 -21.85 -4.18 -4.14
N ALA A 352 -23.15 -4.21 -3.80
CA ALA A 352 -24.18 -4.75 -4.70
C ALA A 352 -24.22 -3.99 -6.03
N GLN A 353 -24.04 -2.67 -6.04
CA GLN A 353 -23.97 -1.90 -7.29
C GLN A 353 -22.62 -2.08 -8.00
N ASP A 354 -21.50 -2.11 -7.27
CA ASP A 354 -20.16 -2.22 -7.89
C ASP A 354 -19.99 -3.49 -8.72
N ILE A 355 -20.48 -4.62 -8.22
CA ILE A 355 -20.29 -5.92 -8.88
C ILE A 355 -20.88 -5.97 -10.30
N MET A 356 -21.87 -5.12 -10.62
CA MET A 356 -22.43 -5.00 -11.98
C MET A 356 -21.41 -4.50 -12.99
N SER A 357 -20.40 -3.74 -12.54
CA SER A 357 -19.48 -3.02 -13.42
C SER A 357 -18.34 -3.87 -13.98
N VAL A 358 -18.03 -5.02 -13.35
CA VAL A 358 -16.82 -5.81 -13.65
C VAL A 358 -17.09 -7.32 -13.77
N ALA A 359 -18.35 -7.74 -13.87
CA ALA A 359 -18.67 -9.16 -14.09
C ALA A 359 -17.94 -9.74 -15.32
N HIS A 360 -17.77 -8.93 -16.37
CA HIS A 360 -17.09 -9.30 -17.62
C HIS A 360 -15.57 -9.44 -17.49
N SER A 361 -14.92 -8.70 -16.58
CA SER A 361 -13.46 -8.67 -16.40
C SER A 361 -12.97 -9.42 -15.16
N ASN A 362 -13.84 -9.65 -14.19
CA ASN A 362 -13.56 -10.36 -12.94
C ASN A 362 -14.80 -11.12 -12.42
N PRO A 363 -15.29 -12.12 -13.16
CA PRO A 363 -16.48 -12.87 -12.76
C PRO A 363 -16.28 -13.63 -11.44
N GLN A 364 -15.06 -14.05 -11.12
CA GLN A 364 -14.76 -14.79 -9.89
C GLN A 364 -14.88 -13.90 -8.65
N LYS A 365 -14.30 -12.69 -8.65
CA LYS A 365 -14.45 -11.76 -7.53
C LYS A 365 -15.88 -11.25 -7.41
N THR A 366 -16.55 -11.04 -8.53
CA THR A 366 -17.98 -10.69 -8.59
C THR A 366 -18.83 -11.75 -7.88
N ARG A 367 -18.60 -13.03 -8.18
CA ARG A 367 -19.26 -14.16 -7.52
C ARG A 367 -18.98 -14.20 -6.01
N GLN A 368 -17.72 -14.00 -5.62
CA GLN A 368 -17.34 -13.93 -4.21
C GLN A 368 -18.17 -12.85 -3.48
N ARG A 369 -18.21 -11.62 -4.01
CA ARG A 369 -18.98 -10.52 -3.41
C ARG A 369 -20.49 -10.80 -3.35
N ILE A 370 -21.06 -11.45 -4.36
CA ILE A 370 -22.46 -11.90 -4.32
C ILE A 370 -22.69 -12.84 -3.14
N VAL A 371 -21.83 -13.84 -2.95
CA VAL A 371 -21.96 -14.82 -1.85
C VAL A 371 -21.83 -14.13 -0.49
N GLU A 372 -20.88 -13.22 -0.33
CA GLU A 372 -20.71 -12.44 0.90
C GLU A 372 -21.96 -11.58 1.20
N LEU A 373 -22.54 -10.92 0.19
CA LEU A 373 -23.80 -10.17 0.32
C LEU A 373 -24.99 -11.06 0.64
N LEU A 374 -25.02 -12.31 0.15
CA LEU A 374 -26.04 -13.29 0.50
C LEU A 374 -25.89 -13.76 1.95
N HIS A 375 -24.66 -13.92 2.46
CA HIS A 375 -24.43 -14.19 3.88
C HIS A 375 -24.87 -13.02 4.77
N GLY A 376 -24.67 -11.78 4.32
CA GLY A 376 -25.19 -10.57 4.97
C GLY A 376 -26.70 -10.34 4.76
N HIS A 377 -27.44 -11.26 4.13
CA HIS A 377 -28.87 -11.13 3.89
C HIS A 377 -29.69 -11.83 4.97
N THR A 378 -30.69 -11.13 5.53
CA THR A 378 -31.50 -11.68 6.63
C THR A 378 -32.70 -12.49 6.13
N SER A 379 -33.23 -13.37 6.97
CA SER A 379 -34.48 -14.13 6.69
C SER A 379 -35.72 -13.25 6.55
N LYS A 380 -35.64 -11.98 6.95
CA LYS A 380 -36.70 -10.96 6.77
C LYS A 380 -36.63 -10.27 5.40
N GLY A 381 -35.60 -10.54 4.59
CA GLY A 381 -35.46 -10.05 3.21
C GLY A 381 -34.68 -8.74 3.07
N TYR A 382 -34.08 -8.20 4.15
CA TYR A 382 -33.19 -7.04 4.08
C TYR A 382 -31.73 -7.45 4.26
N GLY A 383 -30.82 -6.68 3.67
CA GLY A 383 -29.37 -6.81 3.85
C GLY A 383 -28.87 -6.02 5.06
N LEU A 384 -27.79 -6.49 5.68
CA LEU A 384 -27.07 -5.75 6.72
C LEU A 384 -26.39 -4.53 6.10
N HIS A 385 -26.76 -3.32 6.52
CA HIS A 385 -26.38 -2.08 5.84
C HIS A 385 -24.85 -1.93 5.67
N LEU A 386 -24.11 -2.33 6.71
CA LEU A 386 -22.66 -2.43 6.75
C LEU A 386 -22.30 -3.69 7.54
N PHE A 387 -21.41 -4.52 7.02
CA PHE A 387 -20.95 -5.73 7.70
C PHE A 387 -19.56 -6.16 7.25
N GLU A 388 -18.86 -6.91 8.09
CA GLU A 388 -17.60 -7.57 7.75
C GLU A 388 -17.89 -9.01 7.29
N PRO A 389 -17.51 -9.40 6.06
CA PRO A 389 -17.82 -10.74 5.53
C PRO A 389 -17.28 -11.88 6.40
N GLU A 390 -16.09 -11.70 6.98
CA GLU A 390 -15.37 -12.67 7.81
C GLU A 390 -16.19 -13.15 9.02
N VAL A 391 -17.12 -12.34 9.51
CA VAL A 391 -18.03 -12.72 10.61
C VAL A 391 -18.93 -13.91 10.25
N PHE A 392 -19.27 -14.06 8.97
CA PHE A 392 -20.16 -15.10 8.46
C PHE A 392 -19.41 -16.29 7.86
N GLU A 393 -18.08 -16.24 7.83
CA GLU A 393 -17.24 -17.34 7.39
C GLU A 393 -16.92 -18.28 8.56
N PRO A 394 -16.67 -19.58 8.30
CA PRO A 394 -16.19 -20.48 9.34
C PRO A 394 -14.87 -19.94 9.90
N GLN A 395 -14.83 -19.59 11.19
CA GLN A 395 -13.61 -19.10 11.81
C GLN A 395 -12.52 -20.18 11.74
N GLU A 396 -11.35 -19.84 11.20
CA GLU A 396 -10.17 -20.67 11.38
C GLU A 396 -9.83 -20.77 12.87
N GLU A 397 -9.38 -21.94 13.31
CA GLU A 397 -8.98 -22.14 14.71
C GLU A 397 -7.83 -21.19 15.05
N LYS A 398 -8.06 -20.24 15.97
CA LYS A 398 -6.98 -19.47 16.58
C LYS A 398 -5.97 -20.43 17.19
N LEU A 399 -4.67 -20.20 16.94
CA LEU A 399 -3.59 -21.08 17.38
C LEU A 399 -3.72 -21.43 18.87
N PRO A 400 -3.78 -22.73 19.23
CA PRO A 400 -3.97 -23.15 20.61
C PRO A 400 -2.74 -22.82 21.46
N GLY A 401 -2.96 -22.18 22.62
CA GLY A 401 -1.96 -22.11 23.71
C GLY A 401 -1.54 -20.71 24.18
N VAL A 402 -1.95 -19.63 23.51
CA VAL A 402 -1.64 -18.27 23.97
C VAL A 402 -2.78 -17.75 24.86
N LYS A 403 -2.52 -17.61 26.17
CA LYS A 403 -3.41 -16.84 27.04
C LYS A 403 -3.18 -15.36 26.77
N LEU A 404 -4.09 -14.74 26.01
CA LEU A 404 -4.13 -13.30 25.90
C LEU A 404 -4.29 -12.68 27.29
N PRO A 405 -3.53 -11.63 27.63
CA PRO A 405 -3.67 -10.93 28.90
C PRO A 405 -5.02 -10.20 29.02
N THR A 406 -5.76 -10.08 27.91
CA THR A 406 -7.08 -9.42 27.84
C THR A 406 -8.07 -10.34 27.12
N VAL A 407 -9.26 -10.50 27.71
CA VAL A 407 -10.38 -11.17 27.06
C VAL A 407 -11.06 -10.13 26.17
N VAL A 408 -11.01 -10.33 24.85
CA VAL A 408 -11.82 -9.57 23.90
C VAL A 408 -13.16 -10.33 23.77
N PRO A 409 -14.29 -9.74 24.19
CA PRO A 409 -15.59 -10.35 23.96
C PRO A 409 -15.82 -10.50 22.45
N THR A 410 -16.14 -11.71 22.00
CA THR A 410 -16.64 -11.89 20.63
C THR A 410 -18.10 -11.46 20.60
N PRO A 411 -18.49 -10.49 19.76
CA PRO A 411 -19.89 -10.11 19.65
C PRO A 411 -20.73 -11.32 19.26
N SER A 412 -21.91 -11.44 19.88
CA SER A 412 -22.88 -12.44 19.45
C SER A 412 -23.49 -12.04 18.10
N LEU A 413 -24.00 -13.01 17.33
CA LEU A 413 -24.68 -12.70 16.05
C LEU A 413 -25.85 -11.72 16.24
N ASP A 414 -26.54 -11.76 17.39
CA ASP A 414 -27.63 -10.83 17.72
C ASP A 414 -27.14 -9.38 17.92
N GLU A 415 -25.86 -9.18 18.24
CA GLU A 415 -25.24 -7.85 18.34
C GLU A 415 -24.76 -7.34 16.97
N ILE A 416 -24.52 -8.25 16.01
CA ILE A 416 -24.05 -7.93 14.66
C ILE A 416 -25.22 -7.68 13.70
N VAL A 417 -26.31 -8.43 13.86
CA VAL A 417 -27.51 -8.32 13.03
C VAL A 417 -28.41 -7.21 13.55
N HIS A 418 -28.47 -6.09 12.83
CA HIS A 418 -29.31 -4.95 13.23
C HIS A 418 -30.82 -5.18 13.03
N GLY A 419 -31.62 -4.44 13.81
CA GLY A 419 -33.08 -4.39 13.71
C GLY A 419 -33.61 -3.63 12.49
N LEU A 420 -34.94 -3.59 12.35
CA LEU A 420 -35.63 -2.94 11.22
C LEU A 420 -35.44 -1.41 11.19
N GLU A 421 -35.18 -0.81 12.34
CA GLU A 421 -34.91 0.61 12.54
C GLU A 421 -33.65 1.12 11.83
N HIS A 422 -32.74 0.22 11.46
CA HIS A 422 -31.49 0.53 10.76
C HIS A 422 -31.48 0.05 9.30
N VAL A 423 -32.59 -0.50 8.82
CA VAL A 423 -32.71 -1.00 7.45
C VAL A 423 -32.80 0.15 6.46
N CYS A 424 -31.97 0.09 5.42
CA CYS A 424 -32.18 0.88 4.23
C CYS A 424 -33.02 0.06 3.23
N ALA A 425 -34.13 0.65 2.76
CA ALA A 425 -35.13 -0.05 1.96
C ALA A 425 -34.63 -0.50 0.58
N ASP A 426 -33.50 0.05 0.11
CA ASP A 426 -32.95 -0.20 -1.22
C ASP A 426 -31.85 -1.28 -1.24
N ASP A 427 -31.15 -1.52 -0.12
CA ASP A 427 -29.95 -2.37 -0.05
C ASP A 427 -30.15 -3.73 -0.73
N ALA A 428 -31.18 -4.47 -0.31
CA ALA A 428 -31.48 -5.81 -0.81
C ALA A 428 -31.88 -5.84 -2.29
N LEU A 429 -32.47 -4.77 -2.81
CA LEU A 429 -33.01 -4.75 -4.17
C LEU A 429 -31.91 -4.71 -5.23
N TRP A 430 -30.79 -4.05 -4.92
CA TRP A 430 -29.64 -3.99 -5.82
C TRP A 430 -29.05 -5.37 -6.10
N LEU A 431 -28.98 -6.24 -5.09
CA LEU A 431 -28.40 -7.57 -5.25
C LEU A 431 -29.15 -8.42 -6.29
N VAL A 432 -30.46 -8.23 -6.46
CA VAL A 432 -31.26 -8.94 -7.46
C VAL A 432 -30.76 -8.62 -8.87
N ALA A 433 -30.63 -7.33 -9.19
CA ALA A 433 -30.16 -6.89 -10.51
C ALA A 433 -28.75 -7.41 -10.79
N SER A 434 -27.86 -7.28 -9.81
CA SER A 434 -26.46 -7.67 -9.97
C SER A 434 -26.25 -9.17 -10.10
N THR A 435 -27.06 -9.97 -9.40
CA THR A 435 -27.04 -11.43 -9.55
C THR A 435 -27.52 -11.82 -10.94
N CYS A 436 -28.60 -11.20 -11.44
CA CYS A 436 -29.05 -11.42 -12.81
C CYS A 436 -27.98 -11.05 -13.83
N ASP A 437 -27.31 -9.90 -13.68
CA ASP A 437 -26.23 -9.47 -14.58
C ASP A 437 -25.06 -10.45 -14.57
N TRP A 438 -24.63 -10.94 -13.40
CA TRP A 438 -23.56 -11.93 -13.31
C TRP A 438 -23.94 -13.27 -13.95
N VAL A 439 -25.18 -13.73 -13.80
CA VAL A 439 -25.67 -14.95 -14.47
C VAL A 439 -25.75 -14.75 -15.98
N MET A 440 -26.17 -13.57 -16.46
CA MET A 440 -26.20 -13.25 -17.89
C MET A 440 -24.80 -13.22 -18.50
N GLU A 441 -23.82 -12.67 -17.78
CA GLU A 441 -22.43 -12.57 -18.23
C GLU A 441 -21.72 -13.93 -18.27
N THR A 442 -21.94 -14.78 -17.25
CA THR A 442 -21.19 -16.03 -17.07
C THR A 442 -21.90 -17.28 -17.58
N GLY A 443 -23.23 -17.27 -17.64
CA GLY A 443 -24.04 -18.45 -17.93
C GLY A 443 -24.14 -19.46 -16.78
N GLU A 444 -23.64 -19.15 -15.58
CA GLU A 444 -23.74 -20.01 -14.39
C GLU A 444 -25.12 -19.87 -13.71
N LEU A 445 -26.06 -20.78 -14.03
CA LEU A 445 -27.44 -20.81 -13.52
C LEU A 445 -27.61 -21.40 -12.11
#